data_AF-A0A7W1NPY5-F1
#
_entry.id   AF-A0A7W1NPY5-F1
#
_cell.length_a   1.000
_cell.length_b   1.000
_cell.length_c   1.000
_cell.angle_alpha   90.00
_cell.angle_beta   90.00
_cell.angle_gamma   90.00
#
_symmetry.space_group_name_H-M   'P 1'
#
loop_
_entity.id
_entity.type
_entity.pdbx_description
1 polymer ?
#
loop_
_entity_poly.entity_id
_entity_poly.type
_entity_poly.pdbx_seq_one_letter_code
_entity_poly.pdbx_strand_id
1 'polypeptide(L)'
;MIDENTSRIQLVEALADERRLMRTLIDNLPDGIYIKDTQSRFVLGNTTVAELMGVSTPEQLIGKTDFDFFPYDLASSYYEDEQTVMGTGTVCVKDNETTS
;
A
#
# COMPACT_ATOMS: atom_id res chain seq x y z
N MET A 1 -15.61 -38.21 -9.40
CA MET A 1 -15.52 -37.13 -10.40
C MET A 1 -15.81 -35.84 -9.64
N ILE A 2 -14.78 -35.09 -9.27
CA ILE A 2 -14.99 -33.78 -8.64
C ILE A 2 -15.49 -32.87 -9.76
N ASP A 3 -16.66 -32.26 -9.55
CA ASP A 3 -17.28 -31.35 -10.50
C ASP A 3 -16.34 -30.16 -10.73
N GLU A 4 -16.15 -29.73 -11.97
CA GLU A 4 -15.28 -28.61 -12.35
C GLU A 4 -15.68 -27.33 -11.59
N ASN A 5 -16.96 -27.21 -11.23
CA ASN A 5 -17.48 -26.14 -10.40
C ASN A 5 -16.95 -26.21 -8.94
N THR A 6 -16.86 -27.40 -8.36
CA THR A 6 -16.31 -27.62 -7.02
C THR A 6 -14.83 -27.25 -6.95
N SER A 7 -14.03 -27.65 -7.94
CA SER A 7 -12.61 -27.27 -8.00
C SER A 7 -12.41 -25.75 -8.13
N ARG A 8 -13.25 -25.08 -8.92
CA ARG A 8 -13.19 -23.62 -9.06
C ARG A 8 -13.58 -22.90 -7.77
N ILE A 9 -14.61 -23.37 -7.07
CA ILE A 9 -15.04 -22.79 -5.78
C ILE A 9 -13.94 -22.93 -4.74
N GLN A 10 -13.32 -24.11 -4.61
CA GLN A 10 -12.23 -24.35 -3.66
C GLN A 10 -11.01 -23.46 -3.94
N LEU A 11 -10.68 -23.23 -5.22
CA LEU A 11 -9.60 -22.32 -5.59
C LEU A 11 -9.90 -20.87 -5.21
N VAL A 12 -11.13 -20.42 -5.43
CA VAL A 12 -11.56 -19.06 -5.06
C VAL A 12 -11.54 -18.87 -3.55
N GLU A 13 -11.99 -19.86 -2.77
CA GLU A 13 -11.95 -19.81 -1.31
C GLU A 13 -10.52 -19.76 -0.78
N ALA A 14 -9.63 -20.63 -1.28
CA ALA A 14 -8.23 -20.63 -0.88
C ALA A 14 -7.55 -19.29 -1.15
N LEU A 15 -7.79 -18.68 -2.31
CA LEU A 15 -7.29 -17.34 -2.65
C LEU A 15 -7.87 -16.25 -1.74
N ALA A 16 -9.15 -16.36 -1.37
CA ALA A 16 -9.78 -15.41 -0.46
C ALA A 16 -9.21 -15.51 0.96
N ASP A 17 -8.92 -16.73 1.44
CA ASP A 17 -8.30 -16.98 2.74
C ASP A 17 -6.87 -16.46 2.79
N GLU A 18 -6.07 -16.70 1.76
CA GLU A 18 -4.70 -16.18 1.69
C GLU A 18 -4.68 -14.64 1.67
N ARG A 19 -5.59 -14.02 0.90
CA ARG A 19 -5.74 -12.55 0.88
C ARG A 19 -6.17 -12.00 2.24
N ARG A 20 -7.11 -12.67 2.93
CA ARG A 20 -7.54 -12.27 4.27
C ARG A 20 -6.40 -12.39 5.28
N LEU A 21 -5.63 -13.47 5.23
CA LEU A 21 -4.46 -13.65 6.10
C LEU A 21 -3.43 -12.55 5.85
N MET A 22 -3.03 -12.33 4.60
CA MET A 22 -2.11 -11.26 4.21
C MET A 22 -2.59 -9.89 4.70
N ARG A 23 -3.88 -9.58 4.49
CA ARG A 23 -4.48 -8.32 4.93
C ARG A 23 -4.42 -8.15 6.45
N THR A 24 -4.81 -9.21 7.18
CA THR A 24 -4.77 -9.22 8.65
C THR A 24 -3.35 -8.99 9.16
N LEU A 25 -2.34 -9.61 8.52
CA LEU A 25 -0.95 -9.46 8.92
C LEU A 25 -0.49 -8.00 8.77
N ILE A 26 -0.66 -7.40 7.59
CA ILE A 26 -0.18 -6.03 7.36
C ILE A 26 -0.90 -4.99 8.22
N ASP A 27 -2.20 -5.19 8.49
CA ASP A 27 -3.03 -4.24 9.26
C ASP A 27 -2.70 -4.24 10.75
N ASN A 28 -2.05 -5.29 11.26
CA ASN A 28 -1.63 -5.39 12.67
C ASN A 28 -0.15 -5.03 12.89
N LEU A 29 0.57 -4.61 11.84
CA LEU A 29 1.95 -4.15 11.98
C LEU A 29 2.01 -2.67 12.38
N PRO A 30 2.87 -2.29 13.34
CA PRO A 30 3.04 -0.89 13.74
C PRO A 30 3.73 -0.05 12.66
N ASP A 31 4.32 -0.68 11.64
CA ASP A 31 4.99 -0.01 10.54
C ASP A 31 4.00 0.33 9.42
N GLY A 32 4.19 1.48 8.78
CA GLY A 32 3.41 1.87 7.62
C GLY A 32 3.80 1.06 6.38
N ILE A 33 2.89 0.20 5.92
CA ILE A 33 3.09 -0.60 4.70
C ILE A 33 2.18 -0.06 3.61
N TYR A 34 2.78 0.32 2.48
CA TYR A 34 2.04 0.77 1.30
C TYR A 34 2.71 0.34 0.00
N ILE A 35 1.93 0.33 -1.07
CA ILE A 35 2.39 0.13 -2.44
C ILE A 35 1.81 1.26 -3.28
N LYS A 36 2.63 1.82 -4.17
CA LYS A 36 2.20 2.80 -5.18
C LYS A 36 2.42 2.28 -6.60
N ASP A 37 1.59 2.73 -7.53
CA ASP A 37 1.78 2.47 -8.97
C ASP A 37 2.83 3.43 -9.58
N THR A 38 3.13 3.25 -10.87
CA THR A 38 4.12 4.08 -11.60
C THR A 38 3.70 5.54 -11.83
N GLN A 39 2.51 5.92 -11.36
CA GLN A 39 2.00 7.28 -11.36
C GLN A 39 1.88 7.81 -9.92
N SER A 40 2.62 7.21 -8.97
CA SER A 40 2.64 7.54 -7.54
C SER A 40 1.27 7.48 -6.84
N ARG A 41 0.35 6.66 -7.35
CA ARG A 41 -0.94 6.45 -6.66
C ARG A 41 -0.90 5.26 -5.74
N PHE A 42 -1.48 5.38 -4.55
CA PHE A 42 -1.63 4.25 -3.63
C PHE A 42 -2.46 3.12 -4.26
N VAL A 43 -1.88 1.93 -4.28
CA VAL A 43 -2.51 0.66 -4.70
C VAL A 43 -2.84 -0.20 -3.48
N LEU A 44 -2.09 -0.01 -2.39
CA LEU A 44 -2.31 -0.67 -1.10
C LEU A 44 -1.78 0.24 0.00
N GLY A 45 -2.46 0.25 1.14
CA GLY A 45 -1.96 0.76 2.41
C GLY A 45 -2.53 -0.10 3.54
N ASN A 46 -1.80 -0.22 4.64
CA ASN A 46 -2.32 -0.80 5.88
C ASN A 46 -2.98 0.27 6.78
N THR A 47 -3.57 -0.16 7.89
CA THR A 47 -4.20 0.72 8.89
C THR A 47 -3.27 1.84 9.35
N THR A 48 -2.00 1.53 9.63
CA THR A 48 -1.01 2.50 10.08
C THR A 48 -0.80 3.64 9.07
N VAL A 49 -0.75 3.34 7.76
CA VAL A 49 -0.67 4.39 6.74
C VAL A 49 -1.95 5.20 6.65
N ALA A 50 -3.12 4.57 6.79
CA ALA A 50 -4.40 5.27 6.79
C ALA A 50 -4.47 6.31 7.94
N GLU A 51 -4.04 5.91 9.13
CA GLU A 51 -3.94 6.78 10.30
C GLU A 51 -2.95 7.93 10.07
N LEU A 52 -1.76 7.64 9.53
CA LEU A 52 -0.76 8.65 9.20
C LEU A 52 -1.26 9.70 8.19
N MET A 53 -2.06 9.25 7.22
CA MET A 53 -2.66 10.11 6.18
C MET A 53 -3.98 10.76 6.63
N GLY A 54 -4.44 10.50 7.85
CA GLY A 54 -5.65 11.08 8.42
C GLY A 54 -6.96 10.59 7.81
N VAL A 55 -6.99 9.38 7.24
CA VAL A 55 -8.20 8.76 6.68
C VAL A 55 -8.69 7.59 7.53
N SER A 56 -10.00 7.31 7.49
CA SER A 56 -10.61 6.34 8.41
C SER A 56 -10.35 4.88 8.03
N THR A 57 -10.11 4.58 6.75
CA THR A 57 -9.85 3.22 6.29
C THR A 57 -8.80 3.21 5.17
N PRO A 58 -8.00 2.14 5.02
CA PRO A 58 -6.98 2.10 3.99
C PRO A 58 -7.54 2.09 2.55
N GLU A 59 -8.80 1.69 2.37
CA GLU A 59 -9.48 1.76 1.06
C GLU A 59 -9.62 3.20 0.57
N GLN A 60 -9.66 4.19 1.47
CA GLN A 60 -9.71 5.61 1.11
C GLN A 60 -8.39 6.14 0.55
N LEU A 61 -7.29 5.41 0.71
CA LEU A 61 -6.00 5.74 0.10
C LEU A 61 -5.99 5.42 -1.39
N ILE A 62 -6.75 4.39 -1.82
CA ILE A 62 -6.59 3.79 -3.14
C ILE A 62 -6.87 4.81 -4.25
N GLY A 63 -5.90 4.95 -5.16
CA GLY A 63 -5.94 5.91 -6.26
C GLY A 63 -5.53 7.34 -5.91
N LYS A 64 -5.34 7.67 -4.62
CA LYS A 64 -4.83 8.96 -4.19
C LYS A 64 -3.32 9.04 -4.30
N THR A 65 -2.80 10.25 -4.23
CA THR A 65 -1.38 10.61 -4.28
C THR A 65 -0.98 11.35 -3.01
N ASP A 66 0.31 11.58 -2.78
CA ASP A 66 0.76 12.41 -1.65
C ASP A 66 0.22 13.85 -1.71
N PHE A 67 -0.10 14.34 -2.92
CA PHE A 67 -0.70 15.67 -3.11
C PHE A 67 -2.11 15.80 -2.49
N ASP A 68 -2.78 14.68 -2.22
CA ASP A 68 -4.07 14.66 -1.54
C ASP A 68 -3.95 14.82 -0.01
N PHE A 69 -2.73 14.65 0.54
CA PHE A 69 -2.51 14.55 1.99
C PHE A 69 -1.48 15.56 2.52
N PHE A 70 -0.51 15.98 1.70
CA PHE A 70 0.59 16.86 2.10
C PHE A 70 0.58 18.17 1.31
N PRO A 71 1.21 19.24 1.86
CA PRO A 71 1.48 20.45 1.10
C PRO A 71 2.27 20.16 -0.18
N TYR A 72 2.06 20.98 -1.20
CA TYR A 72 2.63 20.79 -2.54
C TYR A 72 4.15 20.53 -2.52
N ASP A 73 4.92 21.31 -1.77
CA ASP A 73 6.38 21.20 -1.74
C ASP A 73 6.85 19.83 -1.23
N LEU A 74 6.18 19.31 -0.19
CA LEU A 74 6.51 18.00 0.39
C LEU A 74 6.05 16.86 -0.52
N ALA A 75 4.83 16.96 -1.05
CA ALA A 75 4.30 15.98 -2.00
C ALA A 75 5.14 15.92 -3.28
N SER A 76 5.62 17.06 -3.79
CA SER A 76 6.50 17.13 -4.96
C SER A 76 7.82 16.42 -4.71
N SER A 77 8.43 16.62 -3.53
CA SER A 77 9.65 15.90 -3.16
C SER A 77 9.44 14.39 -3.13
N TYR A 78 8.36 13.91 -2.50
CA TYR A 78 8.05 12.48 -2.49
C TYR A 78 7.83 11.92 -3.90
N TYR A 79 7.09 12.64 -4.74
CA TYR A 79 6.86 12.25 -6.12
C TYR A 79 8.17 12.13 -6.91
N GLU A 80 9.07 13.12 -6.80
CA GLU A 80 10.36 13.10 -7.50
C GLU A 80 11.25 11.93 -7.05
N ASP A 81 11.30 11.66 -5.75
CA ASP A 81 12.04 10.52 -5.20
C ASP A 81 11.48 9.19 -5.71
N GLU A 82 10.15 9.03 -5.67
CA GLU A 82 9.47 7.83 -6.16
C GLU A 82 9.72 7.61 -7.66
N GLN A 83 9.59 8.64 -8.47
CA GLN A 83 9.85 8.54 -9.91
C GLN A 83 11.31 8.20 -10.21
N THR A 84 12.25 8.70 -9.39
CA THR A 84 13.67 8.35 -9.50
C THR A 84 13.90 6.87 -9.14
N VAL A 85 13.30 6.39 -8.04
CA VAL A 85 13.38 4.98 -7.63
C VAL A 85 12.81 4.06 -8.71
N MET A 86 11.65 4.41 -9.27
CA MET A 86 11.00 3.61 -10.31
C MET A 86 11.79 3.62 -11.63
N GLY A 87 12.43 4.73 -11.98
CA GLY A 87 13.28 4.83 -13.16
C GLY A 87 14.62 4.10 -13.05
N THR A 88 15.17 3.99 -11.84
CA THR A 88 16.50 3.40 -11.59
C THR A 88 16.45 1.98 -11.04
N GLY A 89 15.32 1.55 -10.47
CA GLY A 89 15.17 0.29 -9.74
C GLY A 89 15.96 0.23 -8.43
N THR A 90 16.55 1.34 -7.98
CA THR A 90 17.37 1.38 -6.76
C THR A 90 16.52 1.85 -5.58
N VAL A 91 16.53 1.08 -4.49
CA VAL A 91 15.78 1.41 -3.27
C VAL A 91 16.33 2.71 -2.66
N CYS A 92 15.46 3.70 -2.45
CA CYS A 92 15.77 4.86 -1.62
C CYS A 92 15.50 4.50 -0.16
N VAL A 93 16.55 4.42 0.65
CA VAL A 93 16.43 4.31 2.12
C VAL A 93 16.57 5.72 2.67
N LYS A 94 15.46 6.24 3.20
CA LYS A 94 15.49 7.46 4.01
C LYS A 94 15.51 7.03 5.46
N ASP A 95 16.61 7.29 6.16
CA ASP A 95 16.66 7.12 7.60
C ASP A 95 15.68 8.13 8.20
N ASN A 96 14.63 7.63 8.84
CA ASN A 96 13.73 8.44 9.65
C ASN A 96 14.52 8.83 10.91
N GLU A 97 15.41 9.82 10.80
CA GLU A 97 16.00 10.45 11.97
C GLU A 97 14.85 10.99 12.83
N THR A 98 14.68 10.37 13.99
CA THR A 98 13.71 10.70 15.03
C THR A 98 13.71 12.20 15.28
N THR A 99 12.69 12.90 14.78
CA THR A 99 12.36 14.23 15.30
C THR A 99 11.93 14.04 16.75
N SER A 100 12.88 14.29 17.65
CA SER A 100 12.67 14.39 19.11
C SER A 100 11.91 15.66 19.48
#